data_AF-A0A2A5DUU1-F1
#
_entry.id   AF-A0A2A5DUU1-F1
#
_cell.length_a   1.000
_cell.length_b   1.000
_cell.length_c   1.000
_cell.angle_alpha   90.00
_cell.angle_beta   90.00
_cell.angle_gamma   90.00
#
_symmetry.space_group_name_H-M   'P 1'
#
loop_
_entity.id
_entity.type
_entity.pdbx_description
1 polymer ?
#
loop_
_entity_poly.entity_id
_entity_poly.type
_entity_poly.pdbx_seq_one_letter_code
_entity_poly.pdbx_strand_id
1 'polypeptide(L)'
;MRWGPFLTFSVQKEAGFRFNLIDLGLICFLSITSWLLLPVLKEGYLFLIPLYIGYSFFLFCNVFRIGNKLEPFWYIPFSIALYLLIQKPNLFWWIILPIFESLKFILITIKIKSGSYHGIFMNK
;
A
#
# COMPACT_ATOMS: atom_id res chain seq x y z
N MET A 1 16.77 16.92 33.86
CA MET A 1 17.30 16.15 32.70
C MET A 1 16.92 16.89 31.43
N ARG A 2 17.92 17.29 30.65
CA ARG A 2 17.84 18.22 29.51
C ARG A 2 17.72 17.39 28.23
N TRP A 3 16.55 17.38 27.61
CA TRP A 3 16.34 16.71 26.32
C TRP A 3 16.86 17.62 25.19
N GLY A 4 17.62 17.04 24.27
CA GLY A 4 18.34 17.72 23.19
C GLY A 4 17.43 18.41 22.16
N PRO A 5 18.03 19.09 21.16
CA PRO A 5 17.30 19.92 20.22
C PRO A 5 16.27 19.07 19.49
N PHE A 6 15.02 19.47 19.70
CA PHE A 6 13.82 18.88 19.14
C PHE A 6 14.01 18.62 17.64
N LEU A 7 14.06 17.34 17.25
CA LEU A 7 13.44 16.92 15.99
C LEU A 7 11.95 17.20 16.15
N THR A 8 11.55 18.44 15.89
CA THR A 8 10.15 18.79 15.70
C THR A 8 9.70 18.06 14.44
N PHE A 9 9.17 16.85 14.61
CA PHE A 9 8.37 16.21 13.59
C PHE A 9 7.15 17.10 13.37
N SER A 10 7.27 18.10 12.50
CA SER A 10 6.15 18.89 12.05
C SER A 10 5.22 17.93 11.31
N VAL A 11 4.11 17.55 11.93
CA VAL A 11 3.05 16.81 11.26
C VAL A 11 2.53 17.72 10.17
N GLN A 12 2.98 17.49 8.95
CA GLN A 12 2.61 18.28 7.79
C GLN A 12 1.11 18.03 7.52
N LYS A 13 0.26 18.93 8.04
CA LYS A 13 -1.21 18.90 7.92
C LYS A 13 -1.72 19.29 6.53
N GLU A 14 -0.83 19.48 5.57
CA GLU A 14 -1.19 19.93 4.23
C GLU A 14 -1.94 18.82 3.49
N ALA A 15 -3.17 19.15 3.09
CA ALA A 15 -3.98 18.37 2.18
C ALA A 15 -3.24 18.15 0.85
N GLY A 16 -3.18 16.90 0.38
CA GLY A 16 -2.76 16.62 -0.99
C GLY A 16 -1.83 15.42 -1.19
N PHE A 17 -1.49 15.21 -2.46
CA PHE A 17 -0.62 14.15 -2.96
C PHE A 17 0.84 14.38 -2.54
N ARG A 18 1.50 13.35 -1.98
CA ARG A 18 2.96 13.37 -1.78
C ARG A 18 3.61 12.50 -2.85
N PHE A 19 4.51 13.10 -3.59
CA PHE A 19 5.35 12.37 -4.53
C PHE A 19 6.78 12.82 -4.35
N ASN A 20 7.61 11.92 -3.85
CA ASN A 20 9.03 12.18 -3.63
C ASN A 20 9.89 11.38 -4.62
N LEU A 21 11.13 11.82 -4.83
CA LEU A 21 12.10 11.09 -5.64
C LEU A 21 12.36 9.68 -5.09
N ILE A 22 12.24 9.51 -3.76
CA ILE A 22 12.35 8.22 -3.07
C ILE A 22 11.21 7.28 -3.49
N ASP A 23 9.97 7.79 -3.62
CA ASP A 23 8.84 6.99 -4.07
C ASP A 23 9.02 6.53 -5.52
N LEU A 24 9.54 7.41 -6.38
CA LEU A 24 9.90 7.06 -7.75
C LEU A 24 10.97 5.96 -7.77
N GLY A 25 12.02 6.10 -6.97
CA GLY A 25 13.07 5.09 -6.82
C GLY A 25 12.52 3.74 -6.33
N LEU A 26 11.60 3.76 -5.37
CA LEU A 26 10.91 2.57 -4.88
C LEU A 26 10.07 1.91 -5.97
N ILE A 27 9.29 2.67 -6.73
CA ILE A 27 8.49 2.15 -7.86
C ILE A 27 9.39 1.51 -8.92
N CYS A 28 10.50 2.17 -9.28
CA CYS A 28 11.48 1.61 -10.21
C CYS A 28 12.09 0.31 -9.67
N PHE A 29 12.50 0.28 -8.40
CA PHE A 29 13.06 -0.90 -7.75
C PHE A 29 12.07 -2.07 -7.74
N LEU A 30 10.81 -1.82 -7.38
CA LEU A 30 9.77 -2.84 -7.38
C LEU A 30 9.44 -3.33 -8.79
N SER A 31 9.46 -2.44 -9.79
CA SER A 31 9.25 -2.80 -11.20
C SER A 31 10.37 -3.73 -11.70
N ILE A 32 11.63 -3.40 -11.41
CA ILE A 32 12.79 -4.22 -11.75
C ILE A 32 12.71 -5.57 -11.01
N THR A 33 12.37 -5.56 -9.73
CA THR A 33 12.20 -6.79 -8.93
C THR A 33 11.12 -7.69 -9.53
N SER A 34 9.96 -7.13 -9.88
CA SER A 34 8.89 -7.87 -10.57
C SER A 34 9.32 -8.42 -11.93
N TRP A 35 10.11 -7.67 -12.70
CA TRP A 35 10.67 -8.14 -13.97
C TRP A 35 11.66 -9.30 -13.77
N LEU A 36 12.54 -9.21 -12.79
CA LEU A 36 13.51 -10.26 -12.46
C LEU A 36 12.84 -11.54 -11.93
N LEU A 37 11.68 -11.41 -11.29
CA LEU A 37 10.88 -12.55 -10.80
C LEU A 37 10.03 -13.20 -11.89
N LEU A 38 9.81 -12.54 -13.03
CA LEU A 38 9.02 -13.07 -14.14
C LEU A 38 9.41 -14.50 -14.59
N PRO A 39 10.70 -14.85 -14.80
CA PRO A 39 11.07 -16.20 -15.21
C PRO A 39 10.85 -17.27 -14.13
N VAL A 40 10.84 -16.88 -12.84
CA VAL A 40 10.72 -17.81 -11.70
C VAL A 40 9.26 -18.01 -11.28
N LEU A 41 8.47 -16.93 -11.34
CA LEU A 41 7.14 -16.82 -10.74
C LEU A 41 6.07 -16.48 -11.79
N LYS A 42 6.21 -17.05 -13.00
CA LYS A 42 5.27 -16.82 -14.10
C LYS A 42 3.89 -17.38 -13.80
N GLU A 43 3.82 -18.50 -13.08
CA GLU A 43 2.56 -19.14 -12.72
C GLU A 43 1.75 -18.24 -11.77
N GLY A 44 0.48 -18.00 -12.12
CA GLY A 44 -0.43 -17.21 -11.30
C GLY A 44 -0.12 -15.71 -11.21
N TYR A 45 0.77 -15.17 -12.05
CA TYR A 45 1.16 -13.75 -12.01
C TYR A 45 1.82 -13.30 -10.69
N LEU A 46 2.41 -14.24 -9.95
CA LEU A 46 3.09 -14.01 -8.68
C LEU A 46 4.20 -12.95 -8.77
N PHE A 47 4.85 -12.85 -9.92
CA PHE A 47 5.86 -11.81 -10.18
C PHE A 47 5.33 -10.37 -10.02
N LEU A 48 4.01 -10.12 -10.09
CA LEU A 48 3.41 -8.79 -9.88
C LEU A 48 3.19 -8.43 -8.41
N ILE A 49 3.35 -9.36 -7.47
CA ILE A 49 3.11 -9.10 -6.04
C ILE A 49 3.91 -7.90 -5.50
N PRO A 50 5.23 -7.78 -5.74
CA PRO A 50 6.00 -6.64 -5.24
C PRO A 50 5.43 -5.30 -5.70
N LEU A 51 5.07 -5.20 -6.99
CA LEU A 51 4.42 -4.02 -7.56
C LEU A 51 3.06 -3.74 -6.91
N TYR A 52 2.22 -4.77 -6.75
CA TYR A 52 0.89 -4.62 -6.15
C TYR A 52 0.96 -4.14 -4.69
N ILE A 53 1.88 -4.71 -3.91
CA ILE A 53 2.13 -4.30 -2.52
C ILE A 53 2.61 -2.84 -2.49
N GLY A 54 3.63 -2.51 -3.29
CA GLY A 54 4.17 -1.15 -3.33
C GLY A 54 3.14 -0.12 -3.75
N TYR A 55 2.35 -0.42 -4.78
CA TYR A 55 1.26 0.43 -5.22
C TYR A 55 0.21 0.63 -4.11
N SER A 56 -0.16 -0.44 -3.41
CA SER A 56 -1.17 -0.37 -2.33
C SER A 56 -0.69 0.48 -1.15
N PHE A 57 0.56 0.31 -0.72
CA PHE A 57 1.15 1.17 0.31
C PHE A 57 1.34 2.61 -0.17
N PHE A 58 1.73 2.82 -1.43
CA PHE A 58 1.81 4.16 -2.01
C PHE A 58 0.43 4.86 -1.96
N LEU A 59 -0.65 4.16 -2.31
CA LEU A 59 -2.00 4.69 -2.15
C LEU A 59 -2.32 5.02 -0.68
N PHE A 60 -2.01 4.11 0.24
CA PHE A 60 -2.33 4.28 1.65
C PHE A 60 -1.56 5.41 2.34
N CYS A 61 -0.26 5.50 2.09
CA CYS A 61 0.63 6.39 2.80
C CYS A 61 0.79 7.75 2.10
N ASN A 62 0.84 7.78 0.76
CA ASN A 62 1.16 8.99 0.00
C ASN A 62 -0.07 9.66 -0.64
N VAL A 63 -1.07 8.88 -1.07
CA VAL A 63 -2.26 9.41 -1.78
C VAL A 63 -3.42 9.71 -0.83
N PHE A 64 -3.90 8.69 -0.11
CA PHE A 64 -5.09 8.76 0.73
C PHE A 64 -4.78 8.98 2.21
N ARG A 65 -3.52 8.80 2.63
CA ARG A 65 -3.05 9.02 4.02
C ARG A 65 -3.98 8.39 5.06
N ILE A 66 -4.27 7.10 4.87
CA ILE A 66 -5.25 6.36 5.68
C ILE A 66 -4.77 6.25 7.14
N GLY A 67 -3.46 6.17 7.32
CA GLY A 67 -2.78 6.15 8.60
C GLY A 67 -2.73 4.74 9.19
N ASN A 68 -1.73 4.51 10.05
CA ASN A 68 -1.28 3.20 10.52
C ASN A 68 -2.36 2.34 11.22
N LYS A 69 -3.49 2.91 11.65
CA LYS A 69 -4.54 2.15 12.33
C LYS A 69 -5.40 1.32 11.39
N LEU A 70 -5.59 1.77 10.14
CA LEU A 70 -6.45 1.09 9.16
C LEU A 70 -5.68 0.18 8.21
N GLU A 71 -4.39 0.43 8.01
CA GLU A 71 -3.50 -0.39 7.17
C GLU A 71 -3.46 -1.88 7.57
N PRO A 72 -3.43 -2.26 8.87
CA PRO A 72 -3.40 -3.67 9.29
C PRO A 72 -4.63 -4.47 8.85
N PHE A 73 -5.78 -3.82 8.71
CA PHE A 73 -6.99 -4.49 8.22
C PHE A 73 -6.87 -4.94 6.77
N TRP A 74 -5.91 -4.42 6.01
CA TRP A 74 -5.64 -4.86 4.66
C TRP A 74 -4.42 -5.78 4.58
N TYR A 75 -3.25 -5.36 5.10
CA TYR A 75 -2.02 -6.12 4.85
C TYR A 75 -1.97 -7.44 5.62
N ILE A 76 -2.60 -7.54 6.80
CA ILE A 76 -2.63 -8.81 7.58
C ILE A 76 -3.40 -9.89 6.80
N PRO A 77 -4.69 -9.70 6.46
CA PRO A 77 -5.41 -10.72 5.71
C PRO A 77 -4.83 -10.95 4.32
N PHE A 78 -4.28 -9.91 3.66
CA PHE A 78 -3.60 -10.07 2.37
C PHE A 78 -2.36 -10.96 2.49
N SER A 79 -1.54 -10.77 3.51
CA SER A 79 -0.33 -11.58 3.74
C SER A 79 -0.68 -13.03 4.04
N ILE A 80 -1.75 -13.27 4.81
CA ILE A 80 -2.25 -14.63 5.09
C ILE A 80 -2.73 -15.29 3.79
N ALA A 81 -3.54 -14.59 2.99
CA ALA A 81 -4.03 -15.11 1.72
C ALA A 81 -2.87 -15.42 0.75
N LEU A 82 -1.89 -14.52 0.67
CA LEU A 82 -0.68 -14.69 -0.14
C LEU A 82 0.12 -15.91 0.32
N TYR A 83 0.32 -16.09 1.63
CA TYR A 83 1.01 -17.26 2.17
C TYR A 83 0.30 -18.56 1.79
N LEU A 84 -1.01 -18.64 1.95
CA LEU A 84 -1.81 -19.81 1.56
C LEU A 84 -1.72 -20.11 0.06
N LEU A 85 -1.63 -19.07 -0.76
CA LEU A 85 -1.56 -19.14 -2.20
C LEU A 85 -0.20 -19.65 -2.70
N ILE A 86 0.88 -19.28 -2.03
CA ILE A 86 2.22 -19.85 -2.26
C ILE A 86 2.22 -21.36 -1.96
N GLN A 87 1.52 -21.78 -0.89
CA GLN A 87 1.42 -23.21 -0.53
C GLN A 87 0.53 -24.01 -1.49
N LYS A 88 -0.44 -23.36 -2.14
CA LYS A 88 -1.44 -23.99 -3.00
C LYS A 88 -1.69 -23.12 -4.25
N PRO A 89 -0.77 -23.14 -5.24
CA PRO A 89 -0.78 -22.22 -6.39
C PRO A 89 -2.00 -22.38 -7.32
N ASN A 90 -2.74 -23.49 -7.23
CA ASN A 90 -4.02 -23.69 -7.93
C ASN A 90 -5.17 -22.83 -7.39
N LEU A 91 -4.97 -22.08 -6.29
CA LEU A 91 -5.97 -21.15 -5.79
C LEU A 91 -6.12 -19.93 -6.71
N PHE A 92 -7.36 -19.53 -6.92
CA PHE A 92 -7.78 -18.51 -7.87
C PHE A 92 -7.25 -17.11 -7.50
N TRP A 93 -6.08 -16.74 -8.03
CA TRP A 93 -5.56 -15.37 -8.05
C TRP A 93 -6.62 -14.34 -8.49
N TRP A 94 -7.45 -14.74 -9.45
CA TRP A 94 -8.57 -13.96 -9.98
C TRP A 94 -9.70 -13.69 -8.98
N ILE A 95 -9.79 -14.42 -7.87
CA ILE A 95 -10.77 -14.19 -6.80
C ILE A 95 -10.13 -13.37 -5.68
N ILE A 96 -8.90 -13.71 -5.31
CA ILE A 96 -8.17 -13.06 -4.21
C ILE A 96 -7.93 -11.58 -4.54
N LEU A 97 -7.46 -11.26 -5.75
CA LEU A 97 -7.17 -9.88 -6.14
C LEU A 97 -8.41 -8.98 -6.05
N PRO A 98 -9.57 -9.29 -6.66
CA PRO A 98 -10.76 -8.46 -6.52
C PRO A 98 -11.24 -8.27 -5.08
N ILE A 99 -11.13 -9.30 -4.22
CA ILE A 99 -11.52 -9.18 -2.82
C ILE A 99 -10.63 -8.18 -2.09
N PHE A 100 -9.31 -8.29 -2.24
CA PHE A 100 -8.37 -7.39 -1.56
C PHE A 100 -8.35 -5.99 -2.18
N GLU A 101 -8.61 -5.87 -3.48
CA GLU A 101 -8.79 -4.59 -4.16
C GLU A 101 -10.05 -3.89 -3.64
N SER A 102 -11.16 -4.63 -3.50
CA SER A 102 -12.40 -4.10 -2.90
C SER A 102 -12.19 -3.67 -1.45
N LEU A 103 -11.50 -4.49 -0.65
CA LEU A 103 -11.16 -4.15 0.73
C LEU A 103 -10.31 -2.87 0.82
N LYS A 104 -9.34 -2.71 -0.09
CA LYS A 104 -8.51 -1.51 -0.21
C LYS A 104 -9.37 -0.26 -0.42
N PHE A 105 -10.29 -0.31 -1.39
CA PHE A 105 -11.19 0.80 -1.69
C PHE A 105 -12.20 1.07 -0.58
N ILE A 106 -12.68 0.04 0.12
CA ILE A 106 -13.55 0.20 1.29
C ILE A 106 -12.83 0.97 2.39
N LEU A 107 -11.58 0.61 2.72
CA LEU A 107 -10.79 1.30 3.73
C LEU A 107 -10.49 2.75 3.34
N ILE A 108 -10.16 3.00 2.07
CA ILE A 108 -10.02 4.35 1.51
C ILE A 108 -11.32 5.14 1.69
N THR A 109 -12.46 4.55 1.35
CA THR A 109 -13.78 5.21 1.44
C THR A 109 -14.15 5.53 2.89
N ILE A 110 -13.92 4.59 3.82
CA ILE A 110 -14.13 4.81 5.25
C ILE A 110 -13.29 5.97 5.74
N LYS A 111 -12.02 6.06 5.30
CA LYS A 111 -11.16 7.16 5.69
C LYS A 111 -11.61 8.49 5.10
N ILE A 112 -11.96 8.53 3.82
CA ILE A 112 -12.48 9.76 3.18
C ILE A 112 -13.73 10.26 3.92
N LYS A 113 -14.60 9.36 4.36
CA LYS A 113 -15.79 9.70 5.16
C LYS A 113 -15.47 10.06 6.61
N SER A 114 -14.31 9.67 7.12
CA SER A 114 -13.85 10.09 8.45
C SER A 114 -13.41 11.56 8.38
N GLY A 115 -13.94 12.43 9.24
CA GLY A 115 -13.65 13.87 9.26
C GLY A 115 -12.18 14.25 9.58
N SER A 116 -11.25 13.29 9.53
CA SER A 116 -9.81 13.45 9.69
C SER A 116 -9.03 13.06 8.42
N TYR A 117 -9.67 13.13 7.25
CA TYR A 117 -9.06 12.87 5.95
C TYR A 117 -8.18 14.03 5.48
N HIS A 118 -6.97 13.74 4.99
CA HIS A 118 -5.98 14.74 4.54
C HIS A 118 -5.35 14.40 3.17
N GLY A 119 -5.93 13.45 2.44
CA GLY A 119 -5.40 12.98 1.15
C GLY A 119 -5.91 13.81 -0.05
N ILE A 120 -5.72 13.27 -1.26
CA ILE A 120 -6.30 13.84 -2.50
C ILE A 120 -7.82 13.93 -2.37
N PHE A 121 -8.46 15.00 -2.86
CA PHE A 121 -9.90 15.30 -2.72
C PHE A 121 -10.34 15.92 -1.38
N MET A 122 -9.42 16.28 -0.49
CA MET A 122 -9.78 17.19 0.60
C MET A 122 -10.07 18.59 0.01
N ASN A 123 -11.35 18.95 -0.07
CA ASN A 123 -11.76 20.31 -0.42
C ASN A 123 -11.41 21.23 0.75
N LYS A 124 -10.74 22.36 0.46
CA LYS A 124 -10.50 23.43 1.44
C LYS A 124 -11.79 24.12 1.84
#